data_AF-A0A7T0NWF5-F1
#
_entry.id   AF-A0A7T0NWF5-F1
#
_cell.length_a   1.000
_cell.length_b   1.000
_cell.length_c   1.000
_cell.angle_alpha   90.00
_cell.angle_beta   90.00
_cell.angle_gamma   90.00
#
_symmetry.space_group_name_H-M   'P 1'
#
loop_
_entity.id
_entity.type
_entity.pdbx_description
1 polymer ?
#
loop_
_entity_poly.entity_id
_entity_poly.type
_entity_poly.pdbx_seq_one_letter_code
_entity_poly.pdbx_strand_id
1 'polypeptide(L)'
;MASIDTYLHIIGIELLAMLAIVLPLLDDKVHKRALSTVFLAVQGFMLAHFATHLLPSKIAAFIYSSHHEYRSIKTLGPNRT
;
A
#
# COMPACT_ATOMS: atom_id res chain seq x y z
N MET A 1 17.52 6.02 0.66
CA MET A 1 16.64 7.21 0.75
C MET A 1 15.22 6.70 0.71
N ALA A 2 14.38 7.01 1.70
CA ALA A 2 12.99 6.55 1.71
C ALA A 2 12.25 7.21 0.54
N SER A 3 11.51 6.40 -0.25
CA SER A 3 10.72 6.90 -1.37
C SER A 3 9.55 7.75 -0.88
N ILE A 4 9.05 8.67 -1.71
CA ILE A 4 7.86 9.48 -1.42
C ILE A 4 6.66 8.58 -1.03
N ASP A 5 6.52 7.42 -1.67
CA ASP A 5 5.55 6.38 -1.29
C ASP A 5 5.67 5.90 0.16
N THR A 6 6.91 5.79 0.67
CA THR A 6 7.17 5.34 2.05
C THR A 6 6.68 6.39 3.04
N TYR A 7 6.94 7.67 2.77
CA TYR A 7 6.47 8.77 3.61
C TYR A 7 4.94 8.86 3.60
N LEU A 8 4.31 8.69 2.43
CA LEU A 8 2.86 8.74 2.33
C LEU A 8 2.20 7.59 3.11
N HIS A 9 2.79 6.38 3.08
CA HIS A 9 2.32 5.26 3.89
C HIS A 9 2.46 5.52 5.39
N ILE A 10 3.60 6.05 5.83
CA ILE A 10 3.85 6.35 7.25
C ILE A 10 2.83 7.38 7.75
N ILE A 11 2.64 8.47 7.01
CA ILE A 11 1.65 9.51 7.34
C ILE A 11 0.24 8.91 7.37
N GLY A 12 -0.09 8.00 6.45
CA GLY A 12 -1.35 7.27 6.45
C GLY A 12 -1.60 6.44 7.69
N ILE A 13 -0.58 5.66 8.10
CA ILE A 13 -0.64 4.80 9.28
C ILE A 13 -0.78 5.65 10.56
N GLU A 14 -0.02 6.74 10.68
CA GLU A 14 -0.16 7.66 11.82
C GLU A 14 -1.55 8.28 11.88
N LEU A 15 -2.10 8.71 10.74
CA LEU A 15 -3.45 9.28 10.70
C LEU A 15 -4.51 8.26 11.13
N LEU A 16 -4.40 7.03 10.62
CA LEU A 16 -5.28 5.91 10.98
C LEU A 16 -5.20 5.60 12.48
N ALA A 17 -3.99 5.60 13.06
CA ALA A 17 -3.77 5.34 14.47
C ALA A 17 -4.38 6.43 15.37
N MET A 18 -4.16 7.71 15.03
CA MET A 18 -4.78 8.83 15.75
C MET A 18 -6.30 8.75 15.70
N LEU A 19 -6.87 8.46 14.53
CA LEU A 19 -8.32 8.31 14.38
C LEU A 19 -8.90 7.13 15.16
N ALA A 20 -8.20 5.99 15.21
CA ALA A 20 -8.62 4.82 15.97
C ALA A 20 -8.68 5.11 17.49
N ILE A 21 -7.85 6.03 17.99
CA ILE A 21 -7.83 6.45 19.39
C ILE A 21 -8.90 7.52 19.65
N VAL A 22 -9.09 8.47 18.72
CA VAL A 22 -10.03 9.59 18.89
C VAL A 22 -11.49 9.17 18.73
N LEU A 23 -11.81 8.25 17.81
CA LEU A 23 -13.18 7.75 17.58
C LEU A 23 -13.87 7.24 18.85
N PRO A 24 -13.28 6.33 19.65
CA PRO A 24 -13.91 5.81 20.85
C PRO A 24 -14.04 6.84 21.97
N LEU A 25 -13.18 7.88 21.99
CA LEU A 25 -13.26 8.99 22.95
C LEU A 25 -14.39 9.99 22.64
N LEU A 26 -14.95 9.96 21.42
CA LEU A 26 -16.08 10.81 21.05
C LEU A 26 -17.42 10.14 21.41
N ASP A 27 -18.12 10.75 22.36
CA ASP A 27 -19.46 10.33 22.79
C ASP A 27 -20.58 10.94 21.91
N ASP A 28 -20.27 12.04 21.22
CA ASP A 28 -21.21 12.72 20.32
C ASP A 28 -21.32 12.00 18.95
N LYS A 29 -22.54 11.53 18.67
CA LYS A 29 -22.90 10.81 17.43
C LYS A 29 -22.67 11.64 16.16
N VAL A 30 -22.82 12.96 16.22
CA VAL A 30 -22.63 13.85 15.05
C VAL A 30 -21.14 13.93 14.72
N HIS A 31 -20.31 14.13 15.74
CA HIS A 31 -18.85 14.20 15.59
C HIS A 31 -18.27 12.85 15.14
N LYS A 32 -18.78 11.73 15.66
CA LYS A 32 -18.41 10.38 15.21
C LYS A 32 -18.69 10.17 13.72
N ARG A 33 -19.85 10.62 13.24
CA ARG A 33 -20.25 10.48 11.83
C ARG A 33 -19.39 11.34 10.90
N ALA A 34 -19.07 12.57 11.32
CA ALA A 34 -18.16 13.43 10.59
C ALA A 34 -16.75 12.82 10.50
N LEU A 35 -16.18 12.35 11.62
CA LEU A 35 -14.85 11.73 11.64
C LEU A 35 -14.81 10.44 10.83
N SER A 36 -15.85 9.60 10.92
CA SER A 36 -15.95 8.38 10.11
C SER A 36 -16.01 8.68 8.61
N THR A 37 -16.62 9.80 8.21
CA THR A 37 -16.69 10.20 6.79
C THR A 37 -15.31 10.65 6.30
N VAL A 38 -14.60 11.45 7.11
CA VAL A 38 -13.22 11.85 6.82
C VAL A 38 -12.31 10.63 6.73
N PHE A 39 -12.46 9.67 7.65
CA PHE A 39 -11.73 8.41 7.62
C PHE A 39 -11.95 7.65 6.32
N LEU A 40 -13.21 7.49 5.91
CA LEU A 40 -13.57 6.79 4.68
C LEU A 40 -12.98 7.49 3.44
N ALA A 41 -12.98 8.83 3.42
CA ALA A 41 -12.39 9.61 2.34
C ALA A 41 -10.87 9.42 2.26
N VAL A 42 -10.16 9.49 3.39
CA VAL A 42 -8.71 9.26 3.45
C VAL A 42 -8.37 7.83 3.05
N GLN A 43 -9.11 6.85 3.58
CA GLN A 43 -8.87 5.44 3.25
C GLN A 43 -9.12 5.17 1.76
N GLY A 44 -10.20 5.71 1.20
CA GLY A 44 -10.50 5.62 -0.24
C GLY A 44 -9.41 6.25 -1.10
N PHE A 45 -8.89 7.42 -0.72
CA PHE A 45 -7.77 8.06 -1.41
C PHE A 45 -6.50 7.20 -1.36
N MET A 46 -6.15 6.66 -0.19
CA MET A 46 -4.99 5.77 -0.05
C MET A 46 -5.14 4.51 -0.89
N LEU A 47 -6.34 3.93 -0.94
CA LEU A 47 -6.63 2.72 -1.71
C LEU A 47 -6.55 3.00 -3.22
N ALA A 48 -7.07 4.13 -3.67
CA ALA A 48 -6.95 4.58 -5.05
C ALA A 48 -5.48 4.80 -5.43
N HIS A 49 -4.72 5.50 -4.59
CA HIS A 49 -3.30 5.73 -4.81
C HIS A 49 -2.50 4.43 -4.85
N PHE A 50 -2.80 3.48 -3.94
CA PHE A 50 -2.21 2.15 -3.96
C PHE A 50 -2.53 1.40 -5.26
N ALA A 51 -3.79 1.42 -5.70
CA ALA A 51 -4.23 0.73 -6.92
C ALA A 51 -3.64 1.33 -8.21
N THR A 52 -3.45 2.66 -8.28
CA THR A 52 -2.95 3.33 -9.49
C THR A 52 -1.43 3.40 -9.56
N HIS A 53 -0.73 3.55 -8.43
CA HIS A 53 0.72 3.78 -8.43
C HIS A 53 1.53 2.58 -7.93
N LEU A 54 1.08 1.89 -6.88
CA LEU A 54 1.87 0.82 -6.27
C LEU A 54 1.56 -0.56 -6.83
N LEU A 55 0.29 -0.86 -7.04
CA LEU A 55 -0.16 -2.16 -7.52
C LEU A 55 0.42 -2.50 -8.91
N PRO A 56 0.43 -1.60 -9.91
CA PRO A 56 1.00 -1.92 -11.22
C PRO A 56 2.49 -2.14 -11.14
N SER A 57 3.22 -1.35 -10.35
CA SER A 57 4.67 -1.50 -10.15
C SER A 57 5.03 -2.80 -9.43
N LYS A 58 4.25 -3.21 -8.42
CA LYS A 58 4.42 -4.49 -7.72
C LYS A 58 4.10 -5.68 -8.62
N ILE A 59 3.03 -5.60 -9.41
CA ILE A 59 2.67 -6.63 -10.40
C ILE A 59 3.75 -6.73 -11.49
N ALA A 60 4.20 -5.60 -12.03
CA ALA A 60 5.27 -5.58 -13.03
C ALA A 60 6.56 -6.18 -12.47
N ALA A 61 6.95 -5.82 -11.24
CA ALA A 61 8.10 -6.41 -10.57
C ALA A 61 7.93 -7.92 -10.33
N PHE A 62 6.74 -8.38 -9.96
CA PHE A 62 6.45 -9.82 -9.79
C PHE A 62 6.54 -10.58 -11.12
N ILE A 63 5.95 -10.06 -12.20
CA ILE A 63 5.98 -10.68 -13.53
C ILE A 63 7.42 -10.69 -14.08
N TYR A 64 8.14 -9.56 -13.99
CA TYR A 64 9.51 -9.47 -14.50
C TYR A 64 10.50 -10.28 -13.68
N SER A 65 10.39 -10.30 -12.34
CA SER A 65 11.24 -11.14 -11.49
C SER A 65 10.98 -12.63 -11.76
N SER A 66 9.72 -13.05 -11.85
CA SER A 66 9.36 -14.43 -12.23
C SER A 66 9.90 -14.79 -13.62
N HIS A 67 9.84 -13.86 -14.59
CA HIS A 67 10.40 -14.08 -15.92
C HIS A 67 11.94 -14.15 -15.92
N HIS A 68 12.61 -13.35 -15.08
CA HIS A 68 14.07 -13.41 -14.91
C HIS A 68 14.51 -14.71 -14.21
N GLU A 69 13.76 -15.15 -13.20
CA GLU A 69 14.01 -16.39 -12.47
C GLU A 69 13.75 -17.61 -13.37
N TYR A 70 12.68 -17.59 -14.18
CA TYR A 70 12.42 -18.64 -15.16
C TYR A 70 13.48 -18.68 -16.28
N ARG A 71 14.02 -17.53 -16.69
CA ARG A 71 15.11 -17.46 -17.67
C ARG A 71 16.44 -17.92 -17.08
N SER A 72 16.74 -17.59 -15.81
CA SER A 72 17.97 -18.01 -15.14
C SER A 72 18.02 -19.54 -14.99
N ILE A 73 16.88 -20.16 -14.66
CA ILE A 73 16.73 -21.62 -14.58
C ILE A 73 16.91 -22.26 -15.96
N LYS A 74 16.40 -21.64 -17.04
CA LYS A 74 16.53 -22.17 -18.41
C LYS A 74 17.94 -22.02 -19.00
N THR A 75 18.71 -21.02 -18.58
CA THR A 75 20.14 -20.87 -18.93
C THR A 75 21.07 -21.80 -18.15
N LEU A 76 20.59 -22.43 -17.07
CA LEU A 76 21.27 -23.53 -16.37
C LEU A 76 20.94 -24.92 -16.96
N GLY A 77 20.42 -24.97 -18.20
CA GLY A 77 20.41 -26.18 -19.02
C GLY A 77 21.83 -26.56 -19.45
N PRO A 78 22.12 -27.87 -19.60
CA PRO A 78 23.42 -28.46 -19.30
C PRO A 78 24.47 -28.12 -20.37
N ASN A 79 25.31 -27.13 -20.08
CA ASN A 79 26.64 -27.08 -20.69
C ASN A 79 27.54 -28.07 -19.92
N ARG A 80 27.31 -29.37 -20.15
CA ARG A 80 28.28 -30.41 -19.83
C ARG A 80 29.00 -30.73 -21.13
N THR A 81 30.26 -30.29 -21.17
CA THR A 81 31.42 -30.74 -21.96
C THR A 81 31.18 -31.89 -22.94
#